data_AF-A0A176J5B5-F1
#
_entry.id   AF-A0A176J5B5-F1
#
_cell.length_a   1.000
_cell.length_b   1.000
_cell.length_c   1.000
_cell.angle_alpha   90.00
_cell.angle_beta   90.00
_cell.angle_gamma   90.00
#
_symmetry.space_group_name_H-M   'P 1'
#
loop_
_entity.id
_entity.type
_entity.pdbx_description
1 polymer ?
#
loop_
_entity_poly.entity_id
_entity_poly.type
_entity_poly.pdbx_seq_one_letter_code
_entity_poly.pdbx_strand_id
1 'polypeptide(L)'
;MSEITFLASSKPFIIPDEIKEYNHRTVFERMEDFMGLWASEVDEDGWGDWVKGIFTLPYIYEISGADNSLFLLYLEKYMEEGDVLELLHLPNQHNFEYYERRLMDKPEPIEINAGSFTYQDKYGTYQLNPKKWAEELSHKNYLTEYGITTIVKYN
;
A
#
# COMPACT_ATOMS: atom_id res chain seq x y z
N MET A 1 2.06 14.56 -12.67
CA MET A 1 2.70 13.38 -13.27
C MET A 1 1.70 12.23 -13.18
N SER A 2 1.73 11.28 -14.09
CA SER A 2 0.82 10.12 -14.11
C SER A 2 1.36 9.02 -13.20
N GLU A 3 1.31 9.28 -11.90
CA GLU A 3 1.66 8.30 -10.87
C GLU A 3 0.59 7.21 -10.81
N ILE A 4 1.02 5.98 -10.52
CA ILE A 4 0.11 4.86 -10.28
C ILE A 4 0.65 3.99 -9.15
N THR A 5 -0.24 3.51 -8.29
CA THR A 5 0.09 2.57 -7.21
C THR A 5 -0.81 1.35 -7.33
N PHE A 6 -0.22 0.18 -7.18
CA PHE A 6 -0.93 -1.08 -7.15
C PHE A 6 -0.86 -1.69 -5.75
N LEU A 7 -1.94 -2.37 -5.37
CA LEU A 7 -2.03 -3.18 -4.17
C LEU A 7 -2.36 -4.61 -4.58
N ALA A 8 -1.57 -5.57 -4.12
CA ALA A 8 -1.94 -6.98 -4.15
C ALA A 8 -2.28 -7.45 -2.74
N SER A 9 -3.21 -8.41 -2.62
CA SER A 9 -3.73 -8.88 -1.34
C SER A 9 -3.90 -10.39 -1.32
N SER A 10 -3.68 -10.97 -0.15
CA SER A 10 -3.88 -12.41 0.14
C SER A 10 -5.33 -12.87 0.07
N LYS A 11 -6.28 -11.93 0.22
CA LYS A 11 -7.73 -12.13 0.08
C LYS A 11 -8.35 -10.95 -0.68
N PRO A 12 -9.59 -11.03 -1.19
CA PRO A 12 -10.25 -9.89 -1.82
C PRO A 12 -10.17 -8.64 -0.95
N PHE A 13 -9.66 -7.54 -1.51
CA PHE A 13 -9.48 -6.30 -0.79
C PHE A 13 -10.80 -5.53 -0.76
N ILE A 14 -11.30 -5.24 0.45
CA ILE A 14 -12.59 -4.58 0.65
C ILE A 14 -12.35 -3.29 1.43
N ILE A 15 -12.70 -2.15 0.82
CA ILE A 15 -12.74 -0.86 1.52
C ILE A 15 -13.89 -0.92 2.56
N PRO A 16 -13.61 -0.71 3.85
CA PRO A 16 -14.63 -0.70 4.90
C PRO A 16 -15.66 0.41 4.71
N ASP A 17 -16.88 0.21 5.20
CA ASP A 17 -17.97 1.17 5.02
C ASP A 17 -17.68 2.53 5.68
N GLU A 18 -16.97 2.55 6.82
CA GLU A 18 -16.47 3.79 7.45
C GLU A 18 -15.65 4.64 6.47
N ILE A 19 -14.78 4.00 5.68
CA ILE A 19 -13.94 4.67 4.68
C ILE A 19 -14.76 5.05 3.43
N LYS A 20 -15.68 4.20 2.98
CA LYS A 20 -16.59 4.54 1.87
C LYS A 20 -17.44 5.77 2.21
N GLU A 21 -18.01 5.82 3.41
CA GLU A 21 -18.79 6.96 3.87
C GLU A 21 -17.95 8.24 3.91
N TYR A 22 -16.69 8.15 4.35
CA TYR A 22 -15.76 9.27 4.32
C TYR A 22 -15.51 9.76 2.88
N ASN A 23 -15.21 8.83 1.98
CA ASN A 23 -14.97 9.09 0.57
C ASN A 23 -16.14 9.80 -0.16
N HIS A 24 -17.38 9.60 0.31
CA HIS A 24 -18.58 10.22 -0.24
C HIS A 24 -18.93 11.59 0.37
N ARG A 25 -18.14 12.09 1.33
CA ARG A 25 -18.34 13.43 1.90
C ARG A 25 -18.13 14.50 0.83
N THR A 26 -19.01 15.49 0.83
CA THR A 26 -18.98 16.64 -0.10
C THR A 26 -18.58 17.95 0.57
N VAL A 27 -18.43 17.94 1.90
CA VAL A 27 -18.10 19.11 2.71
C VAL A 27 -16.89 18.78 3.57
N PHE A 28 -15.83 19.55 3.41
CA PHE A 28 -14.60 19.48 4.20
C PHE A 28 -14.31 20.88 4.74
N GLU A 29 -13.88 20.97 6.00
CA GLU A 29 -13.56 22.26 6.62
C GLU A 29 -12.24 22.82 6.07
N ARG A 30 -11.28 21.95 5.74
CA ARG A 30 -9.99 22.31 5.15
C ARG A 30 -9.71 21.45 3.92
N MET A 31 -8.99 22.01 2.97
CA MET A 31 -8.56 21.28 1.77
C MET A 31 -7.63 20.10 2.11
N GLU A 32 -6.88 20.21 3.21
CA GLU A 32 -6.02 19.14 3.77
C GLU A 32 -6.82 17.95 4.30
N ASP A 33 -8.11 18.15 4.62
CA ASP A 33 -9.02 17.09 5.03
C ASP A 33 -9.59 16.33 3.81
N PHE A 34 -9.34 16.79 2.58
CA PHE A 34 -9.76 16.08 1.39
C PHE A 34 -8.79 14.93 1.10
N MET A 35 -9.12 13.76 1.61
CA MET A 35 -8.43 12.50 1.34
C MET A 35 -9.43 11.43 0.90
N GLY A 36 -8.95 10.44 0.17
CA GLY A 36 -9.77 9.30 -0.23
C GLY A 36 -8.92 8.04 -0.33
N LEU A 37 -9.54 6.90 -0.07
CA LEU A 37 -8.93 5.60 -0.30
C LEU A 37 -9.83 4.79 -1.24
N TRP A 38 -9.35 4.56 -2.45
CA TRP A 38 -10.11 3.87 -3.49
C TRP A 38 -9.28 2.71 -4.03
N ALA A 39 -9.94 1.58 -4.30
CA ALA A 39 -9.32 0.44 -4.94
C ALA A 39 -10.24 -0.07 -6.05
N SER A 40 -9.68 -0.31 -7.23
CA SER A 40 -10.37 -0.92 -8.37
C SER A 40 -9.54 -2.11 -8.84
N GLU A 41 -10.20 -3.24 -9.10
CA GLU A 41 -9.52 -4.41 -9.67
C GLU A 41 -8.81 -4.03 -10.96
N VAL A 42 -7.61 -4.58 -11.15
CA VAL A 42 -6.86 -4.34 -12.39
C VAL A 42 -7.44 -5.21 -13.50
N ASP A 43 -7.88 -4.59 -14.58
CA ASP A 43 -8.38 -5.29 -15.76
C ASP A 43 -7.28 -6.14 -16.43
N GLU A 44 -7.67 -7.33 -16.92
CA GLU A 44 -6.75 -8.26 -17.60
C GLU A 44 -6.16 -7.65 -18.88
N ASP A 45 -6.95 -6.89 -19.66
CA ASP A 45 -6.53 -6.28 -20.93
C ASP A 45 -5.67 -5.00 -20.77
N GLY A 46 -5.29 -4.65 -19.53
CA GLY A 46 -4.55 -3.43 -19.19
C GLY A 46 -3.26 -3.71 -18.42
N TRP A 47 -3.16 -3.15 -17.21
CA TRP A 47 -2.00 -3.36 -16.33
C TRP A 47 -1.88 -4.79 -15.81
N GLY A 48 -2.95 -5.60 -15.88
CA GLY A 48 -3.03 -6.91 -15.24
C GLY A 48 -1.87 -7.83 -15.62
N ASP A 49 -1.62 -7.99 -16.92
CA ASP A 49 -0.52 -8.82 -17.41
C ASP A 49 0.86 -8.32 -16.98
N TRP A 50 1.03 -7.00 -16.86
CA TRP A 50 2.31 -6.37 -16.50
C TRP A 50 2.65 -6.56 -15.03
N VAL A 51 1.69 -6.41 -14.13
CA VAL A 51 1.96 -6.43 -12.68
C VAL A 51 1.80 -7.80 -12.05
N LYS A 52 1.10 -8.74 -12.71
CA LYS A 52 0.85 -10.10 -12.19
C LYS A 52 2.12 -10.93 -11.99
N GLY A 53 3.17 -10.67 -12.75
CA GLY A 53 4.48 -11.31 -12.58
C GLY A 53 5.36 -10.69 -11.48
N ILE A 54 4.98 -9.51 -10.97
CA ILE A 54 5.73 -8.76 -9.96
C ILE A 54 5.26 -9.13 -8.55
N PHE A 55 3.95 -9.21 -8.36
CA PHE A 55 3.34 -9.56 -7.07
C PHE A 55 3.38 -11.06 -6.80
N THR A 56 3.41 -11.43 -5.52
CA THR A 56 3.26 -12.83 -5.09
C THR A 56 1.81 -13.17 -4.79
N LEU A 57 0.95 -12.16 -4.61
CA LEU A 57 -0.45 -12.30 -4.22
C LEU A 57 -1.43 -12.22 -5.42
N PRO A 58 -2.56 -12.94 -5.36
CA PRO A 58 -3.42 -13.13 -6.53
C PRO A 58 -4.45 -12.01 -6.77
N TYR A 59 -4.86 -11.28 -5.72
CA TYR A 59 -5.89 -10.23 -5.84
C TYR A 59 -5.22 -8.87 -6.02
N ILE A 60 -5.23 -8.32 -7.23
CA ILE A 60 -4.48 -7.11 -7.59
C ILE A 60 -5.45 -5.97 -7.92
N TYR A 61 -5.16 -4.79 -7.36
CA TYR A 61 -5.96 -3.58 -7.46
C TYR A 61 -5.06 -2.40 -7.85
N GLU A 62 -5.58 -1.47 -8.65
CA GLU A 62 -5.10 -0.10 -8.65
C GLU A 62 -5.63 0.59 -7.39
N ILE A 63 -4.75 1.21 -6.61
CA ILE A 63 -5.11 1.87 -5.36
C ILE A 63 -4.72 3.34 -5.38
N SER A 64 -5.65 4.20 -4.97
CA SER A 64 -5.43 5.62 -4.72
C SER A 64 -5.52 5.92 -3.23
N GLY A 65 -4.59 6.71 -2.70
CA GLY A 65 -4.55 7.11 -1.29
C GLY A 65 -3.85 6.11 -0.37
N ALA A 66 -3.03 5.21 -0.91
CA ALA A 66 -2.21 4.29 -0.14
C ALA A 66 -1.15 4.99 0.73
N ASP A 67 -0.92 6.30 0.54
CA ASP A 67 0.00 7.13 1.30
C ASP A 67 -0.65 7.94 2.42
N ASN A 68 -1.99 7.90 2.55
CA ASN A 68 -2.73 8.76 3.47
C ASN A 68 -3.22 8.04 4.73
N SER A 69 -3.82 8.82 5.64
CA SER A 69 -4.26 8.31 6.94
C SER A 69 -5.45 7.35 6.88
N LEU A 70 -6.25 7.33 5.81
CA LEU A 70 -7.31 6.32 5.63
C LEU A 70 -6.72 4.95 5.35
N PHE A 71 -5.59 4.87 4.63
CA PHE A 71 -4.89 3.59 4.45
C PHE A 71 -4.25 3.12 5.75
N LEU A 72 -3.61 4.02 6.52
CA LEU A 72 -3.10 3.67 7.84
C LEU A 72 -4.21 3.21 8.80
N LEU A 73 -5.37 3.86 8.76
CA LEU A 73 -6.57 3.44 9.49
C LEU A 73 -7.01 2.03 9.08
N TYR A 74 -6.95 1.71 7.78
CA TYR A 74 -7.21 0.38 7.26
C TYR A 74 -6.27 -0.66 7.89
N LEU A 75 -4.97 -0.41 7.83
CA LEU A 75 -3.95 -1.32 8.38
C LEU A 75 -4.16 -1.53 9.89
N GLU A 76 -4.49 -0.48 10.62
CA GLU A 76 -4.69 -0.53 12.07
C GLU A 76 -5.93 -1.32 12.50
N LYS A 77 -7.08 -1.00 11.90
CA LYS A 77 -8.38 -1.50 12.38
C LYS A 77 -8.87 -2.75 11.66
N TYR A 78 -8.49 -2.94 10.39
CA TYR A 78 -9.19 -3.87 9.50
C TYR A 78 -8.34 -5.03 8.99
N MET A 79 -7.02 -4.98 9.13
CA MET A 79 -6.20 -6.18 8.92
C MET A 79 -6.48 -7.23 9.99
N GLU A 80 -6.65 -8.46 9.56
CA GLU A 80 -6.82 -9.65 10.39
C GLU A 80 -5.50 -10.43 10.48
N GLU A 81 -5.35 -11.25 11.53
CA GLU A 81 -4.20 -12.15 11.64
C GLU A 81 -4.15 -13.07 10.40
N GLY A 82 -3.00 -13.13 9.74
CA GLY A 82 -2.84 -13.88 8.49
C GLY A 82 -2.83 -13.02 7.24
N ASP A 83 -3.32 -11.78 7.31
CA ASP A 83 -3.41 -10.90 6.15
C ASP A 83 -2.02 -10.46 5.66
N VAL A 84 -1.87 -10.49 4.34
CA VAL A 84 -0.71 -9.99 3.58
C VAL A 84 -1.21 -9.02 2.52
N LEU A 85 -0.56 -7.87 2.42
CA LEU A 85 -0.68 -6.88 1.36
C LEU A 85 0.70 -6.61 0.74
N GLU A 86 0.73 -6.34 -0.55
CA GLU A 86 1.93 -5.90 -1.27
C GLU A 86 1.61 -4.59 -2.00
N LEU A 87 2.50 -3.60 -1.91
CA LEU A 87 2.36 -2.33 -2.61
C LEU A 87 3.48 -2.16 -3.63
N LEU A 88 3.09 -1.77 -4.85
CA LEU A 88 4.00 -1.34 -5.91
C LEU A 88 3.67 0.10 -6.27
N HIS A 89 4.63 1.01 -6.12
CA HIS A 89 4.46 2.42 -6.44
C HIS A 89 5.31 2.81 -7.65
N LEU A 90 4.68 3.40 -8.66
CA LEU A 90 5.31 3.87 -9.88
C LEU A 90 5.10 5.38 -10.03
N PRO A 91 6.13 6.21 -9.76
CA PRO A 91 6.02 7.68 -9.85
C PRO A 91 5.68 8.19 -11.25
N ASN A 92 5.99 7.40 -12.28
CA ASN A 92 5.60 7.69 -13.65
C ASN A 92 5.24 6.40 -14.40
N GLN A 93 3.95 6.16 -14.58
CA GLN A 93 3.44 4.98 -15.28
C GLN A 93 4.01 4.81 -16.70
N HIS A 94 4.41 5.90 -17.37
CA HIS A 94 4.98 5.84 -18.72
C HIS A 94 6.41 5.27 -18.77
N ASN A 95 7.06 5.08 -17.62
CA ASN A 95 8.42 4.55 -17.49
C ASN A 95 8.42 3.15 -16.86
N PHE A 96 7.37 2.36 -17.03
CA PHE A 96 7.21 1.04 -16.39
C PHE A 96 8.44 0.13 -16.53
N GLU A 97 8.97 -0.06 -17.74
CA GLU A 97 10.12 -0.94 -18.01
C GLU A 97 11.36 -0.57 -17.17
N TYR A 98 11.57 0.73 -16.91
CA TYR A 98 12.66 1.20 -16.06
C TYR A 98 12.46 0.74 -14.61
N TYR A 99 11.23 0.84 -14.09
CA TYR A 99 10.90 0.42 -12.74
C TYR A 99 10.93 -1.10 -12.59
N GLU A 100 10.36 -1.84 -13.55
CA GLU A 100 10.41 -3.31 -13.58
C GLU A 100 11.85 -3.82 -13.53
N ARG A 101 12.72 -3.31 -14.41
CA ARG A 101 14.13 -3.69 -14.40
C ARG A 101 14.79 -3.39 -13.06
N ARG A 102 14.46 -2.27 -12.44
CA ARG A 102 15.02 -1.88 -11.14
C ARG A 102 14.60 -2.84 -10.01
N LEU A 103 13.34 -3.27 -10.01
CA LEU A 103 12.82 -4.28 -9.08
C LEU A 103 13.55 -5.61 -9.23
N MET A 104 13.97 -5.97 -10.45
CA MET A 104 14.69 -7.23 -10.72
C MET A 104 16.19 -7.14 -10.41
N ASP A 105 16.84 -6.01 -10.73
CA ASP A 105 18.30 -5.88 -10.63
C ASP A 105 18.78 -5.63 -9.20
N LYS A 106 18.12 -4.72 -8.46
CA LYS A 106 18.52 -4.34 -7.09
C LYS A 106 17.32 -3.82 -6.29
N PRO A 107 16.39 -4.70 -5.88
CA PRO A 107 15.24 -4.28 -5.11
C PRO A 107 15.65 -3.76 -3.72
N GLU A 108 14.96 -2.73 -3.26
CA GLU A 108 15.02 -2.20 -1.89
C GLU A 108 13.64 -2.36 -1.25
N PRO A 109 13.22 -3.59 -0.90
CA PRO A 109 11.89 -3.84 -0.35
C PRO A 109 11.74 -3.24 1.04
N ILE A 110 10.50 -2.97 1.42
CA ILE A 110 10.12 -2.55 2.76
C ILE A 110 9.21 -3.65 3.34
N GLU A 111 9.46 -4.06 4.57
CA GLU A 111 8.63 -5.04 5.27
C GLU A 111 8.02 -4.39 6.51
N ILE A 112 6.70 -4.51 6.65
CA ILE A 112 5.94 -4.01 7.79
C ILE A 112 5.17 -5.18 8.37
N ASN A 113 5.35 -5.46 9.65
CA ASN A 113 4.48 -6.38 10.38
C ASN A 113 3.62 -5.60 11.37
N ALA A 114 2.32 -5.54 11.10
CA ALA A 114 1.32 -4.88 11.93
C ALA A 114 0.94 -5.70 13.19
N GLY A 115 1.30 -6.98 13.27
CA GLY A 115 1.12 -7.82 14.45
C GLY A 115 2.26 -7.68 15.45
N SER A 116 3.51 -7.77 14.97
CA SER A 116 4.71 -7.58 15.80
C SER A 116 5.20 -6.13 15.88
N PHE A 117 4.54 -5.20 15.19
CA PHE A 117 4.85 -3.78 15.10
C PHE A 117 6.29 -3.50 14.64
N THR A 118 6.77 -4.21 13.63
CA THR A 118 8.12 -4.01 13.09
C THR A 118 8.06 -3.36 11.72
N TYR A 119 8.99 -2.46 11.45
CA TYR A 119 9.25 -1.88 10.13
C TYR A 119 10.69 -2.19 9.76
N GLN A 120 10.92 -2.67 8.54
CA GLN A 120 12.25 -2.98 8.02
C GLN A 120 12.42 -2.37 6.64
N ASP A 121 13.57 -1.74 6.44
CA ASP A 121 14.02 -1.26 5.13
C ASP A 121 15.50 -1.62 4.93
N LYS A 122 16.11 -1.08 3.88
CA LYS A 122 17.53 -1.33 3.57
C LYS A 122 18.52 -0.86 4.64
N TYR A 123 18.11 0.00 5.56
CA TYR A 123 18.96 0.53 6.63
C TYR A 123 18.86 -0.28 7.93
N GLY A 124 17.80 -1.08 8.08
CA GLY A 124 17.67 -2.04 9.18
C GLY A 124 16.23 -2.26 9.62
N THR A 125 16.10 -2.93 10.76
CA THR A 125 14.81 -3.26 11.38
C THR A 125 14.55 -2.36 12.59
N TYR A 126 13.34 -1.84 12.68
CA TYR A 126 12.89 -0.87 13.68
C TYR A 126 11.63 -1.39 14.37
N GLN A 127 11.65 -1.40 15.70
CA GLN A 127 10.47 -1.68 16.50
C GLN A 127 9.63 -0.41 16.63
N LEU A 128 8.38 -0.45 16.16
CA LEU A 128 7.39 0.59 16.35
C LEU A 128 6.73 0.46 17.73
N ASN A 129 6.23 1.57 18.26
CA ASN A 129 5.50 1.60 19.52
C ASN A 129 4.10 0.99 19.34
N PRO A 130 3.76 -0.12 20.04
CA PRO A 130 2.46 -0.79 19.87
C PRO A 130 1.22 0.09 20.07
N LYS A 131 1.32 1.14 20.89
CA LYS A 131 0.18 2.03 21.20
C LYS A 131 -0.07 3.11 20.16
N LYS A 132 0.89 3.35 19.27
CA LYS A 132 0.86 4.44 18.28
C LYS A 132 1.62 4.07 17.00
N TRP A 133 1.64 2.79 16.65
CA TRP A 133 2.47 2.27 15.57
C TRP A 133 2.06 2.84 14.22
N ALA A 134 0.75 3.05 13.98
CA ALA A 134 0.24 3.66 12.77
C ALA A 134 0.68 5.13 12.64
N GLU A 135 0.70 5.87 13.75
CA GLU A 135 1.25 7.24 13.80
C GLU A 135 2.75 7.23 13.50
N GLU A 136 3.53 6.35 14.12
CA GLU A 136 4.97 6.23 13.83
C GLU A 136 5.24 5.80 12.38
N LEU A 137 4.41 4.91 11.82
CA LEU A 137 4.47 4.49 10.43
C LEU A 137 4.14 5.65 9.47
N SER A 138 3.22 6.55 9.85
CA SER A 138 2.89 7.74 9.05
C SER A 138 4.09 8.68 8.82
N HIS A 139 5.12 8.59 9.66
CA HIS A 139 6.36 9.36 9.54
C HIS A 139 7.47 8.60 8.82
N LYS A 140 7.21 7.37 8.37
CA LYS A 140 8.13 6.53 7.60
C LYS A 140 7.68 6.49 6.15
N ASN A 141 8.63 6.24 5.26
CA ASN A 141 8.29 5.96 3.88
C ASN A 141 7.88 4.49 3.77
N TYR A 142 6.72 4.20 3.19
CA TYR A 142 6.29 2.83 2.89
C TYR A 142 5.69 2.71 1.47
N LEU A 143 5.78 3.77 0.66
CA LEU A 143 5.66 3.70 -0.80
C LEU A 143 7.03 3.98 -1.41
N THR A 144 7.54 3.04 -2.21
CA THR A 144 8.87 3.15 -2.79
C THR A 144 8.84 2.76 -4.25
N GLU A 145 9.55 3.51 -5.09
CA GLU A 145 9.80 3.16 -6.49
C GLU A 145 10.92 2.11 -6.64
N TYR A 146 11.52 1.68 -5.53
CA TYR A 146 12.71 0.81 -5.50
C TYR A 146 12.41 -0.64 -5.13
N GLY A 147 11.19 -0.98 -4.74
CA GLY A 147 10.86 -2.30 -4.22
C GLY A 147 9.37 -2.48 -4.02
N ILE A 148 9.00 -3.70 -3.64
CA ILE A 148 7.67 -3.99 -3.11
C ILE A 148 7.68 -3.70 -1.60
N THR A 149 6.67 -2.99 -1.13
CA THR A 149 6.39 -2.91 0.30
C THR A 149 5.46 -4.06 0.66
N THR A 150 5.88 -4.97 1.53
CA THR A 150 5.06 -6.06 2.03
C THR A 150 4.57 -5.73 3.43
N ILE A 151 3.25 -5.74 3.62
CA ILE A 151 2.60 -5.47 4.91
C ILE A 151 1.89 -6.74 5.35
N VAL A 152 2.26 -7.25 6.52
CA VAL A 152 1.71 -8.48 7.09
C VAL A 152 1.12 -8.24 8.46
N LYS A 153 0.25 -9.14 8.92
CA LYS A 153 -0.18 -9.19 10.32
C LYS A 153 0.02 -10.59 10.88
N TYR A 154 1.14 -10.77 11.57
CA TYR A 154 1.52 -11.99 12.28
C TYR A 154 2.10 -11.65 13.65
N ASN A 155 1.82 -12.46 14.67
CA ASN A 155 2.42 -12.34 16.00
C ASN A 155 3.85 -12.89 16.10
#